data_AF-A0A418MM61-F1
#
_entry.id   AF-A0A418MM61-F1
#
_cell.length_a   1.000
_cell.length_b   1.000
_cell.length_c   1.000
_cell.angle_alpha   90.00
_cell.angle_beta   90.00
_cell.angle_gamma   90.00
#
_symmetry.space_group_name_H-M   'P 1'
#
loop_
_entity.id
_entity.type
_entity.pdbx_description
1 polymer ?
#
loop_
_entity_poly.entity_id
_entity_poly.type
_entity_poly.pdbx_seq_one_letter_code
_entity_poly.pdbx_strand_id
1 'polypeptide(L)'
;MRKLLFTFSLMLSLVLTGCGQVPQAVVKKSQHLGQFPKTKDIQHVYVVAGMAARSYSPKNQSETVAQIENWLTKAQPVSIQLPPPPNPPIKINANPAVLELQLSSKQRVSFSPTFYMAGHSQELNQLYHFVYDVISYQVGNKTLYFKDKDLYNWLKSNQWEEQFNTN
;
A
#
# COMPACT_ATOMS: atom_id res chain seq x y z
N MET A 1 -68.69 2.23 24.48
CA MET A 1 -67.68 1.47 25.25
C MET A 1 -67.45 0.10 24.62
N ARG A 2 -66.30 -0.11 23.98
CA ARG A 2 -65.50 -1.37 24.00
C ARG A 2 -64.31 -1.21 23.05
N LYS A 3 -63.12 -1.35 23.63
CA LYS A 3 -61.81 -1.36 22.96
C LYS A 3 -61.66 -2.68 22.19
N LEU A 4 -61.02 -2.65 21.02
CA LEU A 4 -60.26 -3.79 20.52
C LEU A 4 -58.94 -3.27 19.94
N LEU A 5 -57.88 -3.43 20.74
CA LEU A 5 -56.49 -3.31 20.31
C LEU A 5 -56.14 -4.62 19.61
N PHE A 6 -55.81 -4.58 18.32
CA PHE A 6 -55.11 -5.68 17.66
C PHE A 6 -53.63 -5.33 17.60
N THR A 7 -52.85 -5.86 18.54
CA THR A 7 -51.39 -5.88 18.47
C THR A 7 -50.97 -6.98 17.51
N PHE A 8 -50.58 -6.59 16.30
CA PHE A 8 -49.94 -7.49 15.35
C PHE A 8 -48.44 -7.55 15.67
N SER A 9 -48.05 -8.51 16.51
CA SER A 9 -46.65 -8.88 16.73
C SER A 9 -46.35 -10.08 15.84
N LEU A 10 -45.53 -9.91 14.80
CA LEU A 10 -44.87 -11.07 14.20
C LEU A 10 -43.56 -10.69 13.47
N MET A 11 -42.48 -11.04 14.17
CA MET A 11 -41.21 -11.59 13.69
C MET A 11 -40.42 -10.77 12.65
N LEU A 12 -39.60 -9.87 13.18
CA LEU A 12 -38.40 -9.39 12.49
C LEU A 12 -37.39 -10.55 12.43
N SER A 13 -37.41 -11.32 11.34
CA SER A 13 -36.40 -12.32 11.04
C SER A 13 -35.05 -11.61 10.83
N LEU A 14 -34.22 -11.54 11.86
CA LEU A 14 -32.80 -11.20 11.73
C LEU A 14 -32.12 -12.33 10.95
N VAL A 15 -32.01 -12.14 9.63
CA VAL A 15 -31.07 -12.89 8.81
C VAL A 15 -29.67 -12.40 9.16
N LEU A 16 -29.07 -12.99 10.20
CA LEU A 16 -27.65 -12.85 10.49
C LEU A 16 -26.86 -13.77 9.53
N THR A 17 -26.88 -13.47 8.24
CA THR A 17 -25.81 -13.89 7.34
C THR A 17 -24.67 -12.89 7.47
N GLY A 18 -23.99 -12.91 8.62
CA GLY A 18 -22.81 -12.11 8.87
C GLY A 18 -21.59 -12.68 8.14
N CYS A 19 -21.58 -12.68 6.81
CA CYS A 19 -20.32 -12.63 6.09
C CYS A 19 -19.71 -11.25 6.39
N GLY A 20 -18.94 -11.15 7.47
CA GLY A 20 -18.31 -9.91 7.90
C GLY A 20 -17.50 -9.33 6.73
N GLN A 21 -17.93 -8.19 6.20
CA GLN A 21 -17.18 -7.50 5.16
C GLN A 21 -15.79 -7.16 5.71
N VAL A 22 -14.75 -7.49 4.94
CA VAL A 22 -13.38 -7.11 5.28
C VAL A 22 -13.34 -5.58 5.38
N PRO A 23 -12.89 -5.00 6.51
CA PRO A 23 -12.76 -3.56 6.67
C PRO A 23 -11.98 -2.96 5.50
N GLN A 24 -12.44 -1.83 4.97
CA GLN A 24 -11.83 -1.17 3.81
C GLN A 24 -11.04 0.06 4.24
N ALA A 25 -9.94 0.34 3.55
CA ALA A 25 -9.20 1.60 3.72
C ALA A 25 -10.03 2.78 3.21
N VAL A 26 -10.00 3.89 3.95
CA VAL A 26 -10.64 5.15 3.52
C VAL A 26 -9.57 6.05 2.93
N VAL A 27 -9.75 6.46 1.67
CA VAL A 27 -8.82 7.35 0.96
C VAL A 27 -9.50 8.69 0.70
N LYS A 28 -8.86 9.79 1.09
CA LYS A 28 -9.34 11.15 0.84
C LYS A 28 -8.27 11.96 0.12
N LYS A 29 -8.69 12.93 -0.69
CA LYS A 29 -7.74 13.90 -1.28
C LYS A 29 -7.02 14.64 -0.15
N SER A 30 -5.72 14.86 -0.32
CA SER A 30 -4.92 15.69 0.56
C SER A 30 -4.32 16.83 -0.27
N GLN A 31 -4.01 17.94 0.39
CA GLN A 31 -3.26 19.05 -0.21
C GLN A 31 -1.77 19.00 0.13
N HIS A 32 -1.39 18.13 1.09
CA HIS A 32 -0.03 18.06 1.59
C HIS A 32 0.61 16.75 1.13
N LEU A 33 1.55 16.89 0.19
CA LEU A 33 2.60 15.92 -0.04
C LEU A 33 3.87 16.52 0.58
N GLY A 34 4.57 15.75 1.41
CA GLY A 34 5.91 16.14 1.82
C GLY A 34 6.82 16.29 0.60
N GLN A 35 7.99 16.90 0.79
CA GLN A 35 8.92 17.05 -0.30
C GLN A 35 9.54 15.69 -0.68
N PHE A 36 9.46 15.34 -1.97
CA PHE A 36 10.22 14.23 -2.53
C PHE A 36 11.70 14.59 -2.66
N PRO A 37 12.61 13.60 -2.59
CA PRO A 37 14.02 13.87 -2.86
C PRO A 37 14.20 14.42 -4.28
N LYS A 38 15.16 15.32 -4.47
CA LYS A 38 15.55 15.71 -5.82
C LYS A 38 16.32 14.56 -6.44
N THR A 39 16.12 14.32 -7.73
CA THR A 39 16.76 13.20 -8.44
C THR A 39 18.28 13.25 -8.40
N LYS A 40 18.86 14.46 -8.48
CA LYS A 40 20.31 14.69 -8.31
C LYS A 40 20.86 14.26 -6.95
N ASP A 41 20.00 14.12 -5.93
CA ASP A 41 20.39 13.69 -4.59
C ASP A 41 20.34 12.17 -4.45
N ILE A 42 19.81 11.43 -5.44
CA ILE A 42 19.73 9.96 -5.42
C ILE A 42 21.08 9.37 -5.81
N GLN A 43 21.74 8.69 -4.87
CA GLN A 43 23.01 7.99 -5.10
C GLN A 43 22.83 6.56 -5.56
N HIS A 44 21.82 5.87 -5.01
CA HIS A 44 21.52 4.49 -5.38
C HIS A 44 20.02 4.23 -5.36
N VAL A 45 19.62 3.30 -6.21
CA VAL A 45 18.25 2.80 -6.33
C VAL A 45 18.28 1.29 -6.16
N TYR A 46 17.37 0.76 -5.36
CA TYR A 46 17.21 -0.68 -5.16
C TYR A 46 15.73 -1.04 -5.13
N VAL A 47 15.40 -2.26 -5.54
CA VAL A 47 14.14 -2.89 -5.16
C VAL A 47 14.44 -3.96 -4.13
N VAL A 48 13.71 -3.95 -3.03
CA VAL A 48 13.75 -4.99 -1.99
C VAL A 48 12.50 -5.85 -2.14
N ALA A 49 12.68 -7.15 -2.40
CA ALA A 49 11.58 -8.07 -2.63
C ALA A 49 11.89 -9.53 -2.21
N GLY A 50 10.84 -10.34 -2.11
CA GLY A 50 10.93 -11.79 -1.85
C GLY A 50 11.14 -12.16 -0.38
N MET A 51 11.16 -13.47 -0.10
CA MET A 51 11.10 -14.04 1.26
C MET A 51 12.32 -13.75 2.15
N ALA A 52 13.40 -13.24 1.56
CA ALA A 52 14.63 -12.87 2.27
C ALA A 52 14.95 -11.37 2.17
N ALA A 53 13.99 -10.55 1.72
CA ALA A 53 14.20 -9.12 1.46
C ALA A 53 15.45 -8.88 0.60
N ARG A 54 15.57 -9.61 -0.51
CA ARG A 54 16.72 -9.47 -1.41
C ARG A 54 16.68 -8.09 -2.06
N SER A 55 17.84 -7.44 -2.10
CA SER A 55 18.02 -6.16 -2.78
C SER A 55 18.51 -6.38 -4.20
N TYR A 56 17.81 -5.77 -5.15
CA TYR A 56 18.10 -5.83 -6.57
C TYR A 56 18.50 -4.43 -7.04
N SER A 57 19.59 -4.34 -7.80
CA SER A 57 20.05 -3.07 -8.39
C SER A 57 19.54 -2.95 -9.83
N PRO A 58 19.22 -1.73 -10.32
CA PRO A 58 18.79 -1.54 -11.69
C PRO A 58 19.91 -1.89 -12.68
N LYS A 59 19.53 -2.35 -13.88
CA LYS A 59 20.45 -2.53 -15.02
C LYS A 59 20.99 -1.18 -15.50
N ASN A 60 20.18 -0.12 -15.42
CA ASN A 60 20.53 1.25 -15.77
C ASN A 60 20.00 2.23 -14.72
N GLN A 61 20.88 2.70 -13.83
CA GLN A 61 20.47 3.58 -12.73
C GLN A 61 19.93 4.93 -13.21
N SER A 62 20.54 5.53 -14.24
CA SER A 62 20.11 6.86 -14.72
C SER A 62 18.70 6.82 -15.30
N GLU A 63 18.38 5.77 -16.05
CA GLU A 63 17.05 5.57 -16.64
C GLU A 63 16.01 5.31 -15.56
N THR A 64 16.30 4.44 -14.59
CA THR A 64 15.41 4.19 -13.46
C THR A 64 15.15 5.47 -12.65
N VAL A 65 16.18 6.29 -12.39
CA VAL A 65 16.02 7.58 -11.69
C VAL A 65 15.11 8.54 -12.47
N ALA A 66 15.27 8.64 -13.80
CA ALA A 66 14.42 9.47 -14.64
C ALA A 66 12.96 8.98 -14.65
N GLN A 67 12.75 7.66 -14.67
CA GLN A 67 11.42 7.07 -14.56
C GLN A 67 10.76 7.40 -13.22
N ILE A 68 11.52 7.32 -12.11
CA ILE A 68 11.05 7.71 -10.78
C ILE A 68 10.66 9.19 -10.75
N GLU A 69 11.47 10.08 -11.32
CA GLU A 69 11.14 11.50 -11.43
C GLU A 69 9.79 11.74 -12.09
N ASN A 70 9.55 11.06 -13.21
CA ASN A 70 8.31 11.19 -13.97
C ASN A 70 7.09 10.71 -13.18
N TRP A 71 7.21 9.70 -12.32
CA TRP A 71 6.14 9.32 -11.38
C TRP A 71 5.92 10.40 -10.32
N LEU A 72 7.00 10.83 -9.65
CA LEU A 72 6.91 11.78 -8.53
C LEU A 72 6.37 13.16 -8.94
N THR A 73 6.55 13.58 -10.20
CA THR A 73 5.95 14.83 -10.74
C THR A 73 4.44 14.74 -10.96
N LYS A 74 3.89 13.53 -11.11
CA LYS A 74 2.45 13.27 -11.35
C LYS A 74 1.71 12.85 -10.07
N ALA A 75 2.44 12.68 -8.98
CA ALA A 75 1.93 12.20 -7.70
C ALA A 75 0.78 13.08 -7.17
N GLN A 76 -0.34 12.44 -6.83
CA GLN A 76 -1.50 13.13 -6.25
C GLN A 76 -1.58 12.83 -4.75
N PRO A 77 -1.34 13.80 -3.85
CA PRO A 77 -1.37 13.54 -2.41
C PRO A 77 -2.74 13.04 -1.93
N VAL A 78 -2.71 12.04 -1.05
CA VAL A 78 -3.90 11.52 -0.38
C VAL A 78 -3.64 11.35 1.11
N SER A 79 -4.72 11.37 1.89
CA SER A 79 -4.72 10.87 3.27
C SER A 79 -5.43 9.52 3.29
N ILE A 80 -4.91 8.61 4.11
CA ILE A 80 -5.47 7.27 4.26
C ILE A 80 -5.75 7.00 5.72
N GLN A 81 -6.87 6.37 5.98
CA GLN A 81 -7.13 5.66 7.21
C GLN A 81 -7.16 4.16 6.89
N LEU A 82 -6.09 3.46 7.27
CA LEU A 82 -6.01 2.01 7.13
C LEU A 82 -6.79 1.34 8.26
N PRO A 83 -7.43 0.18 8.02
CA PRO A 83 -7.96 -0.65 9.09
C PRO A 83 -6.88 -1.02 10.12
N PRO A 84 -7.26 -1.27 11.37
CA PRO A 84 -6.32 -1.76 12.37
C PRO A 84 -5.74 -3.11 11.94
N PRO A 85 -4.47 -3.40 12.30
CA PRO A 85 -3.87 -4.69 12.00
C PRO A 85 -4.63 -5.83 12.72
N PRO A 86 -4.58 -7.06 12.18
CA PRO A 86 -5.27 -8.19 12.77
C PRO A 86 -4.73 -8.49 14.17
N ASN A 87 -5.63 -8.93 15.06
CA ASN A 87 -5.31 -9.41 16.40
C ASN A 87 -5.89 -10.83 16.56
N PRO A 88 -5.05 -11.88 16.71
CA PRO A 88 -3.59 -11.83 16.87
C PRO A 88 -2.84 -11.43 15.59
N PRO A 89 -1.59 -10.91 15.71
CA PRO A 89 -0.77 -10.56 14.55
C PRO A 89 -0.50 -11.78 13.66
N ILE A 90 -0.60 -11.57 12.35
CA ILE A 90 -0.29 -12.61 11.36
C ILE A 90 1.20 -12.53 11.03
N LYS A 91 1.93 -13.64 11.23
CA LYS A 91 3.36 -13.74 10.91
C LYS A 91 3.53 -14.24 9.49
N ILE A 92 4.04 -13.38 8.61
CA ILE A 92 4.32 -13.71 7.22
C ILE A 92 5.71 -13.20 6.83
N ASN A 93 6.40 -14.00 6.01
CA ASN A 93 7.78 -13.74 5.59
C ASN A 93 7.88 -13.15 4.18
N ALA A 94 6.80 -12.63 3.60
CA ALA A 94 6.79 -12.13 2.24
C ALA A 94 6.03 -10.81 2.15
N ASN A 95 6.74 -9.70 2.00
CA ASN A 95 6.16 -8.38 1.78
C ASN A 95 6.16 -8.03 0.28
N PRO A 96 5.25 -7.14 -0.17
CA PRO A 96 5.30 -6.57 -1.51
C PRO A 96 6.64 -5.89 -1.79
N ALA A 97 7.00 -5.77 -3.07
CA ALA A 97 8.22 -5.10 -3.49
C ALA A 97 8.26 -3.64 -2.99
N VAL A 98 9.43 -3.23 -2.51
CA VAL A 98 9.70 -1.89 -2.00
C VAL A 98 10.81 -1.27 -2.84
N LEU A 99 10.56 -0.11 -3.44
CA LEU A 99 11.61 0.71 -4.06
C LEU A 99 12.30 1.53 -2.96
N GLU A 100 13.60 1.38 -2.83
CA GLU A 100 14.43 2.15 -1.90
C GLU A 100 15.38 3.07 -2.65
N LEU A 101 15.47 4.32 -2.19
CA LEU A 101 16.46 5.29 -2.66
C LEU A 101 17.41 5.61 -1.52
N GLN A 102 18.70 5.47 -1.78
CA GLN A 102 19.74 6.02 -0.91
C GLN A 102 20.15 7.38 -1.43
N LEU A 103 19.97 8.41 -0.59
CA LEU A 103 20.31 9.79 -0.93
C LEU A 103 21.77 10.11 -0.58
N SER A 104 22.30 11.19 -1.15
CA SER A 104 23.63 11.74 -0.86
C SER A 104 23.81 12.16 0.60
N SER A 105 22.71 12.51 1.28
CA SER A 105 22.66 12.73 2.73
C SER A 105 22.78 11.46 3.56
N LYS A 106 22.89 10.28 2.93
CA LYS A 106 22.78 8.94 3.53
C LYS A 106 21.38 8.61 4.08
N GLN A 107 20.43 9.52 3.95
CA GLN A 107 19.03 9.24 4.24
C GLN A 107 18.50 8.19 3.25
N ARG A 108 17.71 7.25 3.75
CA ARG A 108 16.94 6.33 2.92
C ARG A 108 15.50 6.80 2.85
N VAL A 109 14.92 6.68 1.67
CA VAL A 109 13.48 6.80 1.46
C VAL A 109 12.97 5.56 0.77
N SER A 110 11.74 5.18 1.04
CA SER A 110 11.13 4.00 0.41
C SER A 110 9.73 4.28 -0.12
N PHE A 111 9.39 3.55 -1.17
CA PHE A 111 8.11 3.57 -1.84
C PHE A 111 7.58 2.14 -1.92
N SER A 112 6.33 1.94 -1.53
CA SER A 112 5.68 0.65 -1.61
C SER A 112 4.21 0.80 -1.98
N PRO A 113 3.61 -0.18 -2.67
CA PRO A 113 2.15 -0.23 -2.79
C PRO A 113 1.55 -0.23 -1.39
N THR A 114 0.61 0.68 -1.12
CA THR A 114 -0.05 0.72 0.18
C THR A 114 -0.93 -0.52 0.32
N PHE A 115 -0.77 -1.23 1.43
CA PHE A 115 -1.60 -2.37 1.79
C PHE A 115 -1.91 -2.37 3.28
N TYR A 116 -2.91 -3.15 3.66
CA TYR A 116 -3.15 -3.56 5.03
C TYR A 116 -3.43 -5.05 5.07
N MET A 117 -3.32 -5.64 6.26
CA MET A 117 -3.64 -7.04 6.47
C MET A 117 -5.02 -7.17 7.12
N ALA A 118 -5.85 -8.08 6.63
CA ALA A 118 -7.13 -8.40 7.23
C ALA A 118 -7.58 -9.82 6.85
N GLY A 119 -8.45 -10.42 7.68
CA GLY A 119 -8.96 -11.78 7.49
C GLY A 119 -8.20 -12.84 8.31
N HIS A 120 -8.54 -14.11 8.07
CA HIS A 120 -8.05 -15.27 8.84
C HIS A 120 -7.57 -16.42 7.95
N SER A 121 -7.05 -16.10 6.76
CA SER A 121 -6.54 -17.10 5.81
C SER A 121 -5.04 -17.35 5.99
N GLN A 122 -4.55 -18.47 5.49
CA GLN A 122 -3.12 -18.71 5.31
C GLN A 122 -2.62 -18.25 3.92
N GLU A 123 -3.53 -17.96 3.00
CA GLU A 123 -3.17 -17.49 1.65
C GLU A 123 -2.85 -15.98 1.65
N LEU A 124 -1.64 -15.63 1.21
CA LEU A 124 -1.15 -14.23 1.25
C LEU A 124 -2.03 -13.25 0.47
N ASN A 125 -2.58 -13.67 -0.67
CA ASN A 125 -3.49 -12.86 -1.50
C ASN A 125 -4.84 -12.60 -0.83
N GLN A 126 -5.25 -13.42 0.13
CA GLN A 126 -6.48 -13.22 0.92
C GLN A 126 -6.20 -12.36 2.17
N LEU A 127 -4.93 -12.24 2.57
CA LEU A 127 -4.48 -11.45 3.70
C LEU A 127 -4.09 -10.03 3.33
N TYR A 128 -3.40 -9.85 2.20
CA TYR A 128 -2.96 -8.55 1.71
C TYR A 128 -4.07 -7.85 0.93
N HIS A 129 -4.59 -6.77 1.52
CA HIS A 129 -5.55 -5.88 0.88
C HIS A 129 -4.84 -4.63 0.42
N PHE A 130 -4.60 -4.52 -0.88
CA PHE A 130 -3.95 -3.36 -1.46
C PHE A 130 -4.93 -2.20 -1.62
N VAL A 131 -4.48 -0.99 -1.30
CA VAL A 131 -5.22 0.24 -1.57
C VAL A 131 -4.92 0.66 -3.01
N TYR A 132 -5.94 0.60 -3.86
CA TYR A 132 -5.81 0.76 -5.32
C TYR A 132 -5.13 2.09 -5.71
N ASP A 133 -4.08 1.99 -6.53
CA ASP A 133 -3.23 3.08 -7.04
C ASP A 133 -2.48 3.91 -5.98
N VAL A 134 -2.50 3.51 -4.71
CA VAL A 134 -1.88 4.30 -3.64
C VAL A 134 -0.49 3.76 -3.26
N ILE A 135 0.46 4.68 -3.20
CA ILE A 135 1.84 4.45 -2.77
C ILE A 135 2.06 5.04 -1.38
N SER A 136 2.69 4.26 -0.50
CA SER A 136 3.27 4.76 0.75
C SER A 136 4.69 5.25 0.47
N TYR A 137 4.97 6.48 0.88
CA TYR A 137 6.28 7.11 0.85
C TYR A 137 6.79 7.27 2.28
N GLN A 138 7.86 6.55 2.62
CA GLN A 138 8.47 6.64 3.94
C GLN A 138 9.75 7.48 3.87
N VAL A 139 9.83 8.48 4.73
CA VAL A 139 10.99 9.38 4.87
C VAL A 139 11.26 9.62 6.36
N GLY A 140 12.36 9.04 6.86
CA GLY A 140 12.61 8.96 8.30
C GLY A 140 11.48 8.22 9.03
N ASN A 141 10.93 8.83 10.07
CA ASN A 141 9.84 8.25 10.88
C ASN A 141 8.44 8.64 10.38
N LYS A 142 8.33 9.22 9.17
CA LYS A 142 7.06 9.67 8.61
C LYS A 142 6.67 8.79 7.42
N THR A 143 5.39 8.42 7.37
CA THR A 143 4.76 7.81 6.20
C THR A 143 3.76 8.77 5.62
N LEU A 144 3.88 9.03 4.33
CA LEU A 144 2.99 9.87 3.53
C LEU A 144 2.40 9.01 2.41
N TYR A 145 1.33 9.49 1.79
CA TYR A 145 0.62 8.73 0.77
C TYR A 145 0.30 9.59 -0.45
N PHE A 146 0.39 8.98 -1.63
CA PHE A 146 0.00 9.60 -2.88
C PHE A 146 -0.52 8.56 -3.86
N LYS A 147 -1.33 8.99 -4.82
CA LYS A 147 -1.73 8.17 -5.95
C LYS A 147 -0.72 8.28 -7.08
N ASP A 148 -0.29 7.12 -7.58
CA ASP A 148 0.43 6.95 -8.83
C ASP A 148 0.18 5.52 -9.32
N LYS A 149 -0.63 5.39 -10.38
CA LYS A 149 -1.03 4.10 -10.93
C LYS A 149 0.15 3.33 -11.54
N ASP A 150 1.08 4.05 -12.16
CA ASP A 150 2.17 3.42 -12.90
C ASP A 150 3.20 2.84 -11.92
N LEU A 151 3.63 3.63 -10.93
CA LEU A 151 4.50 3.15 -9.85
C LEU A 151 3.83 2.03 -9.03
N TYR A 152 2.52 2.14 -8.77
CA TYR A 152 1.76 1.11 -8.06
C TYR A 152 1.79 -0.24 -8.80
N ASN A 153 1.47 -0.24 -10.09
CA ASN A 153 1.48 -1.48 -10.88
C ASN A 153 2.90 -2.01 -11.08
N TRP A 154 3.87 -1.10 -11.25
CA TRP A 154 5.26 -1.47 -11.43
C TRP A 154 5.81 -2.26 -10.24
N LEU A 155 5.51 -1.80 -9.01
CA LEU A 155 5.88 -2.50 -7.77
C LEU A 155 5.01 -3.72 -7.48
N LYS A 156 3.67 -3.58 -7.55
CA LYS A 156 2.74 -4.64 -7.13
C LYS A 156 2.77 -5.86 -8.03
N SER A 157 2.97 -5.67 -9.33
CA SER A 157 2.95 -6.73 -10.34
C SER A 157 4.34 -7.19 -10.76
N ASN A 158 5.38 -6.81 -10.01
CA ASN A 158 6.77 -7.16 -10.28
C ASN A 158 7.31 -6.77 -11.66
N GLN A 159 6.75 -5.72 -12.29
CA GLN A 159 7.24 -5.26 -13.61
C GLN A 159 8.67 -4.70 -13.54
N TRP A 160 9.13 -4.36 -12.33
CA TRP A 160 10.51 -3.95 -12.07
C TRP A 160 11.54 -5.03 -12.40
N GLU A 161 11.20 -6.31 -12.38
CA GLU A 161 12.15 -7.41 -12.59
C GLU A 161 12.83 -7.33 -13.97
N GLU A 162 12.13 -6.81 -14.98
CA GLU A 162 12.67 -6.63 -16.33
C GLU A 162 13.80 -5.60 -16.38
N GLN A 163 13.79 -4.62 -15.47
CA GLN A 163 14.72 -3.49 -15.43
C GLN A 163 15.87 -3.69 -14.42
N PHE A 164 15.83 -4.77 -13.62
CA PHE A 164 16.73 -5.00 -12.48
C PHE A 164 17.54 -6.29 -12.63
N ASN A 165 18.68 -6.36 -11.95
CA ASN A 165 19.55 -7.54 -11.95
C ASN A 165 19.00 -8.58 -10.96
N THR A 166 18.18 -9.51 -11.43
CA THR A 166 17.42 -10.49 -10.61
C THR A 166 17.98 -11.92 -10.62
N ASN A 167 19.08 -12.15 -11.35
CA ASN A 167 19.74 -13.46 -11.50
C ASN A 167 20.25 -14.05 -10.18
#